data_AF-A0A6A5RDK8-F1
#
_entry.id   AF-A0A6A5RDK8-F1
#
_cell.length_a   1.000
_cell.length_b   1.000
_cell.length_c   1.000
_cell.angle_alpha   90.00
_cell.angle_beta   90.00
_cell.angle_gamma   90.00
#
_symmetry.space_group_name_H-M   'P 1'
#
loop_
_entity.id
_entity.type
_entity.pdbx_description
1 polymer ?
#
loop_
_entity_poly.entity_id
_entity_poly.type
_entity_poly.pdbx_seq_one_letter_code
_entity_poly.pdbx_strand_id
1 'polypeptide(L)'
;MLSLHLIALALAFLTTSITALPAPGFSLIPRVATERWSIPTMELHMMTQHSGLPGGGEWPESSKYPSTISFAIHMPGQIAHCHTEFANGTLPDDLASCSSEGSRMRFRMEQYMGSGPRRKELAFVLKVSRVDNTSAGQIIFQGEVAITANDPKDASSYLTCLLGPPFDGLRCELMGLMSNRKDLVIEAHSSKVNTIALLTAS
;
A
#
# COMPACT_ATOMS: atom_id res chain seq x y z
N MET A 1 67.73 57.93 39.55
CA MET A 1 66.54 58.78 39.31
C MET A 1 65.31 57.90 39.43
N LEU A 2 64.38 58.27 40.31
CA LEU A 2 63.11 57.61 40.61
C LEU A 2 62.22 57.53 39.35
N SER A 3 61.41 56.47 39.24
CA SER A 3 59.96 56.64 39.01
C SER A 3 59.19 55.35 39.32
N LEU A 4 58.50 55.34 40.47
CA LEU A 4 57.33 54.51 40.75
C LEU A 4 56.22 54.91 39.79
N HIS A 5 55.40 53.98 39.26
CA HIS A 5 53.97 54.23 39.05
C HIS A 5 53.17 52.93 39.27
N LEU A 6 52.41 52.92 40.37
CA LEU A 6 51.26 52.05 40.63
C LEU A 6 50.15 52.38 39.63
N ILE A 7 49.55 51.37 38.99
CA ILE A 7 48.16 51.46 38.55
C ILE A 7 47.47 50.15 38.92
N ALA A 8 46.63 50.23 39.95
CA ALA A 8 45.68 49.20 40.32
C ALA A 8 44.51 49.21 39.33
N LEU A 9 44.17 48.06 38.76
CA LEU A 9 42.90 47.86 38.07
C LEU A 9 42.19 46.67 38.68
N ALA A 10 41.20 46.95 39.53
CA ALA A 10 40.30 45.97 40.11
C ALA A 10 39.30 45.51 39.04
N LEU A 11 39.48 44.30 38.50
CA LEU A 11 38.50 43.66 37.63
C LEU A 11 37.44 42.96 38.51
N ALA A 12 36.24 43.55 38.55
CA ALA A 12 35.08 42.95 39.18
C ALA A 12 34.61 41.73 38.35
N PHE A 13 34.74 40.53 38.92
CA PHE A 13 34.13 39.31 38.40
C PHE A 13 32.61 39.37 38.63
N LEU A 14 31.84 39.76 37.60
CA LEU A 14 30.39 39.52 37.56
C LEU A 14 30.16 38.03 37.25
N THR A 15 29.92 37.23 38.29
CA THR A 15 29.39 35.87 38.15
C THR A 15 27.90 35.96 37.83
N THR A 16 27.54 35.93 36.55
CA THR A 16 26.14 35.76 36.11
C THR A 16 25.75 34.31 36.28
N SER A 17 24.97 34.01 37.33
CA SER A 17 24.30 32.73 37.51
C SER A 17 23.25 32.53 36.40
N ILE A 18 23.58 31.72 35.40
CA ILE A 18 22.64 31.30 34.35
C ILE A 18 21.70 30.28 35.00
N THR A 19 20.48 30.71 35.31
CA THR A 19 19.38 29.80 35.64
C THR A 19 19.02 29.01 34.39
N ALA A 20 19.44 27.75 34.33
CA ALA A 20 19.03 26.83 33.28
C ALA A 20 17.51 26.62 33.37
N LEU A 21 16.75 27.19 32.44
CA LEU A 21 15.34 26.84 32.26
C LEU A 21 15.25 25.34 31.94
N PRO A 22 14.36 24.58 32.60
CA PRO A 22 14.08 23.21 32.19
C PRO A 22 13.56 23.25 30.75
N ALA A 23 14.33 22.65 29.84
CA ALA A 23 13.91 22.48 28.46
C ALA A 23 12.56 21.73 28.44
N PRO A 24 11.58 22.18 27.65
CA PRO A 24 10.33 21.45 27.50
C PRO A 24 10.66 20.03 27.03
N GLY A 25 10.25 19.03 27.83
CA GLY A 25 10.39 17.64 27.47
C GLY A 25 9.72 17.41 26.12
N PHE A 26 10.53 17.14 25.09
CA PHE A 26 10.01 16.75 23.79
C PHE A 26 9.29 15.41 23.97
N SER A 27 7.96 15.45 23.99
CA SER A 27 7.15 14.26 23.82
C SER A 27 7.57 13.60 22.51
N LEU A 28 8.17 12.42 22.61
CA LEU A 28 8.47 11.55 21.48
C LEU A 28 7.15 11.02 20.93
N ILE A 29 6.41 11.86 20.21
CA ILE A 29 5.26 11.41 19.43
C ILE A 29 5.81 10.40 18.41
N PRO A 30 5.34 9.15 18.42
CA PRO A 30 5.80 8.16 17.45
C PRO A 30 5.48 8.68 16.05
N ARG A 31 6.52 9.01 15.29
CA ARG A 31 6.39 9.54 13.94
C ARG A 31 5.85 8.43 13.05
N VAL A 32 4.63 8.59 12.57
CA VAL A 32 4.07 7.76 11.49
C VAL A 32 4.92 8.01 10.25
N ALA A 33 5.62 6.98 9.78
CA ALA A 33 6.29 7.00 8.50
C ALA A 33 5.26 6.75 7.39
N THR A 34 5.37 7.53 6.32
CA THR A 34 4.58 7.34 5.10
C THR A 34 5.51 6.93 3.97
N GLU A 35 5.15 5.88 3.26
CA GLU A 35 5.82 5.43 2.04
C GLU A 35 4.88 5.56 0.84
N ARG A 36 5.47 5.71 -0.36
CA ARG A 36 4.73 5.64 -1.63
C ARG A 36 5.15 4.37 -2.35
N TRP A 37 4.18 3.52 -2.69
CA TRP A 37 4.40 2.27 -3.40
C TRP A 37 3.76 2.34 -4.78
N SER A 38 4.50 2.02 -5.83
CA SER A 38 3.98 2.06 -7.21
C SER A 38 3.75 0.65 -7.75
N ILE A 39 2.65 0.46 -8.47
CA ILE A 39 2.32 -0.79 -9.16
C ILE A 39 2.40 -0.52 -10.67
N PRO A 40 3.55 -0.78 -11.32
CA PRO A 40 3.72 -0.50 -12.74
C PRO A 40 3.01 -1.51 -13.64
N THR A 41 2.79 -2.73 -13.15
CA THR A 41 2.14 -3.81 -13.89
C THR A 41 1.08 -4.48 -13.02
N MET A 42 -0.08 -4.75 -13.62
CA MET A 42 -1.12 -5.57 -13.03
C MET A 42 -1.91 -6.22 -14.15
N GLU A 43 -2.09 -7.52 -14.03
CA GLU A 43 -2.88 -8.38 -14.89
C GLU A 43 -3.94 -9.06 -14.03
N LEU A 44 -5.18 -9.00 -14.49
CA LEU A 44 -6.31 -9.64 -13.86
C LEU A 44 -7.03 -10.46 -14.93
N HIS A 45 -7.22 -11.75 -14.68
CA HIS A 45 -7.94 -12.64 -15.59
C HIS A 45 -9.05 -13.33 -14.82
N MET A 46 -10.29 -12.96 -15.11
CA MET A 46 -11.45 -13.42 -14.36
C MET A 46 -12.39 -14.19 -15.26
N MET A 47 -12.93 -15.28 -14.73
CA MET A 47 -14.09 -15.90 -15.31
C MET A 47 -15.28 -14.95 -15.09
N THR A 48 -16.08 -14.69 -16.13
CA THR A 48 -17.26 -13.83 -15.98
C THR A 48 -18.51 -14.67 -15.71
N GLN A 49 -19.63 -14.02 -15.43
CA GLN A 49 -20.92 -14.72 -15.35
C GLN A 49 -21.28 -15.47 -16.65
N HIS A 50 -20.78 -15.00 -17.81
CA HIS A 50 -21.11 -15.57 -19.11
C HIS A 50 -19.87 -16.20 -19.77
N SER A 51 -20.09 -17.34 -20.43
CA SER A 51 -19.05 -18.05 -21.18
C SER A 51 -18.64 -17.37 -22.48
N GLY A 52 -19.37 -16.35 -22.93
CA GLY A 52 -19.19 -15.74 -24.25
C GLY A 52 -19.86 -16.50 -25.40
N LEU A 53 -20.52 -17.64 -25.11
CA LEU A 53 -21.33 -18.34 -26.10
C LEU A 53 -22.60 -17.54 -26.47
N PRO A 54 -23.07 -17.61 -27.73
CA PRO A 54 -24.37 -17.08 -28.11
C PRO A 54 -25.48 -17.64 -27.22
N GLY A 55 -26.35 -16.77 -26.71
CA GLY A 55 -27.43 -17.16 -25.79
C GLY A 55 -27.07 -17.13 -24.30
N GLY A 56 -25.82 -16.75 -23.94
CA GLY A 56 -25.48 -16.44 -22.54
C GLY A 56 -25.39 -17.66 -21.61
N GLY A 57 -25.08 -18.83 -22.15
CA GLY A 57 -25.01 -20.09 -21.40
C GLY A 57 -23.96 -20.09 -20.29
N GLU A 58 -24.23 -20.92 -19.27
CA GLU A 58 -23.29 -21.19 -18.18
C GLU A 58 -21.97 -21.75 -18.70
N TRP A 59 -20.93 -21.61 -17.89
CA TRP A 59 -19.63 -22.19 -18.18
C TRP A 59 -19.71 -23.72 -18.08
N PRO A 60 -19.37 -24.47 -19.15
CA PRO A 60 -19.27 -25.92 -19.05
C PRO A 60 -18.15 -26.28 -18.08
N GLU A 61 -18.33 -27.36 -17.32
CA GLU A 61 -17.42 -27.73 -16.24
C GLU A 61 -15.96 -27.89 -16.74
N SER A 62 -15.80 -28.42 -17.95
CA SER A 62 -14.50 -28.60 -18.61
C SER A 62 -13.76 -27.30 -18.94
N SER A 63 -14.43 -26.15 -18.90
CA SER A 63 -13.89 -24.85 -19.32
C SER A 63 -13.86 -23.84 -18.19
N LYS A 64 -14.22 -24.24 -16.96
CA LYS A 64 -14.06 -23.41 -15.78
C LYS A 64 -12.58 -23.32 -15.40
N TYR A 65 -12.15 -22.15 -14.93
CA TYR A 65 -10.80 -21.93 -14.43
C TYR A 65 -10.84 -20.98 -13.22
N PRO A 66 -9.86 -21.05 -12.31
CA PRO A 66 -9.74 -20.09 -11.22
C PRO A 66 -9.41 -18.71 -11.78
N SER A 67 -10.02 -17.67 -11.21
CA SER A 67 -9.64 -16.30 -11.54
C SER A 67 -8.27 -15.99 -10.95
N THR A 68 -7.49 -15.15 -11.63
CA THR A 68 -6.12 -14.81 -11.23
C THR A 68 -5.92 -13.30 -11.17
N ILE A 69 -5.07 -12.87 -10.25
CA ILE A 69 -4.47 -11.53 -10.23
C ILE A 69 -2.96 -11.67 -10.09
N SER A 70 -2.22 -10.88 -10.87
CA SER A 70 -0.76 -10.82 -10.84
C SER A 70 -0.31 -9.37 -10.94
N PHE A 71 0.58 -8.92 -10.06
CA PHE A 71 1.14 -7.58 -10.12
C PHE A 71 2.52 -7.49 -9.46
N ALA A 72 3.31 -6.50 -9.86
CA ALA A 72 4.54 -6.12 -9.17
C ALA A 72 4.29 -4.84 -8.36
N ILE A 73 4.80 -4.77 -7.13
CA ILE A 73 4.75 -3.56 -6.32
C ILE A 73 6.17 -3.11 -5.96
N HIS A 74 6.50 -1.90 -6.36
CA HIS A 74 7.78 -1.26 -6.08
C HIS A 74 7.65 -0.47 -4.79
N MET A 75 8.48 -0.81 -3.82
CA MET A 75 8.58 -0.14 -2.52
C MET A 75 9.99 0.42 -2.36
N PRO A 76 10.24 1.31 -1.39
CA PRO A 76 11.59 1.78 -1.11
C PRO A 76 12.55 0.60 -0.84
N GLY A 77 13.53 0.41 -1.72
CA GLY A 77 14.60 -0.59 -1.59
C GLY A 77 14.22 -2.03 -1.94
N GLN A 78 13.01 -2.32 -2.42
CA GLN A 78 12.58 -3.69 -2.73
C GLN A 78 11.42 -3.74 -3.74
N ILE A 79 11.29 -4.87 -4.44
CA ILE A 79 10.18 -5.18 -5.33
C ILE A 79 9.55 -6.48 -4.82
N ALA A 80 8.22 -6.50 -4.73
CA ALA A 80 7.46 -7.71 -4.44
C ALA A 80 6.59 -8.11 -5.64
N HIS A 81 6.54 -9.40 -5.93
CA HIS A 81 5.66 -9.96 -6.95
C HIS A 81 4.48 -10.65 -6.26
N CYS A 82 3.28 -10.18 -6.54
CA CYS A 82 2.06 -10.66 -5.89
C CYS A 82 1.25 -11.45 -6.91
N HIS A 83 0.88 -12.68 -6.56
CA HIS A 83 0.04 -13.54 -7.39
C HIS A 83 -0.89 -14.37 -6.52
N THR A 84 -2.15 -14.49 -6.92
CA THR A 84 -3.07 -15.46 -6.32
C THR A 84 -4.14 -15.90 -7.30
N GLU A 85 -4.63 -17.11 -7.06
CA GLU A 85 -5.83 -17.67 -7.67
C GLU A 85 -7.01 -17.56 -6.69
N PHE A 86 -8.22 -17.43 -7.21
CA PHE A 86 -9.44 -17.38 -6.41
C PHE A 86 -10.67 -17.88 -7.19
N ALA A 87 -11.74 -18.16 -6.45
CA ALA A 87 -12.97 -18.69 -7.02
C ALA A 87 -13.66 -17.71 -7.98
N ASN A 88 -14.46 -18.24 -8.89
CA ASN A 88 -15.20 -17.42 -9.84
C ASN A 88 -16.21 -16.51 -9.15
N GLY A 89 -16.32 -15.26 -9.62
CA GLY A 89 -17.27 -14.27 -9.10
C GLY A 89 -16.96 -13.81 -7.66
N THR A 90 -15.82 -14.22 -7.11
CA THR A 90 -15.32 -13.73 -5.82
C THR A 90 -14.12 -12.82 -6.02
N LEU A 91 -13.64 -12.26 -4.91
CA LEU A 91 -12.35 -11.59 -4.81
C LEU A 91 -11.54 -12.34 -3.75
N PRO A 92 -10.20 -12.31 -3.79
CA PRO A 92 -9.37 -12.84 -2.71
C PRO A 92 -9.55 -11.94 -1.47
N ASP A 93 -10.50 -12.31 -0.61
CA ASP A 93 -10.81 -11.67 0.66
C ASP A 93 -9.78 -12.03 1.74
N ASP A 94 -9.24 -13.25 1.65
CA ASP A 94 -8.09 -13.71 2.44
C ASP A 94 -6.78 -13.01 2.04
N LEU A 95 -5.85 -12.95 3.00
CA LEU A 95 -4.53 -12.36 2.79
C LEU A 95 -3.63 -13.26 1.93
N ALA A 96 -3.56 -12.98 0.64
CA ALA A 96 -2.60 -13.59 -0.28
C ALA A 96 -1.18 -13.08 -0.01
N SER A 97 -0.19 -13.96 -0.12
CA SER A 97 1.22 -13.62 0.09
C SER A 97 1.89 -13.21 -1.22
N CYS A 98 2.78 -12.23 -1.17
CA CYS A 98 3.64 -11.89 -2.29
C CYS A 98 5.02 -12.54 -2.13
N SER A 99 5.68 -12.86 -3.24
CA SER A 99 7.09 -13.22 -3.23
C SER A 99 7.93 -11.95 -3.14
N SER A 100 8.72 -11.86 -2.07
CA SER A 100 9.66 -10.77 -1.83
C SER A 100 10.84 -11.26 -1.01
N GLU A 101 12.03 -10.74 -1.28
CA GLU A 101 13.22 -11.04 -0.49
C GLU A 101 13.06 -10.46 0.92
N GLY A 102 12.81 -11.32 1.91
CA GLY A 102 12.83 -10.97 3.33
C GLY A 102 11.62 -10.21 3.88
N SER A 103 10.75 -9.63 3.05
CA SER A 103 9.54 -8.94 3.51
C SER A 103 8.30 -9.84 3.50
N ARG A 104 7.45 -9.69 4.52
CA ARG A 104 6.16 -10.41 4.65
C ARG A 104 5.06 -9.57 4.02
N MET A 105 5.18 -9.36 2.71
CA MET A 105 4.20 -8.60 1.95
C MET A 105 2.95 -9.46 1.67
N ARG A 106 1.78 -8.89 1.93
CA ARG A 106 0.49 -9.53 1.72
C ARG A 106 -0.50 -8.55 1.11
N PHE A 107 -1.46 -9.07 0.36
CA PHE A 107 -2.53 -8.27 -0.22
C PHE A 107 -3.88 -8.99 -0.11
N ARG A 108 -4.95 -8.23 -0.27
CA ARG A 108 -6.33 -8.71 -0.44
C ARG A 108 -7.13 -7.72 -1.27
N MET A 109 -8.30 -8.14 -1.75
CA MET A 109 -9.19 -7.33 -2.54
C MET A 109 -10.57 -7.27 -1.89
N GLU A 110 -11.17 -6.08 -1.88
CA GLU A 110 -12.54 -5.85 -1.41
C GLU A 110 -13.36 -5.19 -2.50
N GLN A 111 -14.68 -5.36 -2.50
CA GLN A 111 -15.54 -4.71 -3.49
C GLN A 111 -15.54 -3.18 -3.28
N TYR A 112 -15.37 -2.42 -4.36
CA TYR A 112 -15.46 -0.95 -4.32
C TYR A 112 -16.84 -0.47 -4.76
N MET A 113 -17.48 0.33 -3.91
CA MET A 113 -18.84 0.85 -4.14
C MET A 113 -18.89 2.37 -4.37
N GLY A 114 -17.74 3.05 -4.34
CA GLY A 114 -17.69 4.53 -4.40
C GLY A 114 -18.06 5.15 -5.75
N SER A 115 -18.02 4.36 -6.83
CA SER A 115 -18.36 4.78 -8.20
C SER A 115 -19.75 4.28 -8.66
N GLY A 116 -20.63 3.94 -7.71
CA GLY A 116 -21.93 3.31 -7.97
C GLY A 116 -21.87 1.79 -8.15
N PRO A 117 -23.02 1.13 -8.42
CA PRO A 117 -23.08 -0.31 -8.57
C PRO A 117 -22.25 -0.78 -9.77
N ARG A 118 -21.21 -1.56 -9.51
CA ARG A 118 -20.35 -2.20 -10.53
C ARG A 118 -20.12 -3.65 -10.15
N ARG A 119 -19.79 -4.46 -11.15
CA ARG A 119 -19.38 -5.84 -10.91
C ARG A 119 -18.02 -5.85 -10.20
N LYS A 120 -17.77 -6.84 -9.35
CA LYS A 120 -16.55 -6.93 -8.52
C LYS A 120 -15.28 -7.00 -9.36
N GLU A 121 -15.38 -7.57 -10.57
CA GLU A 121 -14.31 -7.67 -11.55
C GLU A 121 -13.88 -6.30 -12.13
N LEU A 122 -14.73 -5.28 -12.01
CA LEU A 122 -14.53 -3.95 -12.61
C LEU A 122 -14.34 -2.83 -11.57
N ALA A 123 -14.50 -3.13 -10.28
CA ALA A 123 -14.42 -2.15 -9.21
C ALA A 123 -14.07 -2.83 -7.88
N PHE A 124 -12.83 -2.65 -7.42
CA PHE A 124 -12.34 -3.21 -6.18
C PHE A 124 -11.34 -2.27 -5.48
N VAL A 125 -11.17 -2.47 -4.17
CA VAL A 125 -10.11 -1.86 -3.37
C VAL A 125 -9.00 -2.88 -3.21
N LEU A 126 -7.81 -2.55 -3.69
CA LEU A 126 -6.60 -3.33 -3.42
C LEU A 126 -6.01 -2.87 -2.10
N LYS A 127 -5.94 -3.77 -1.12
CA LYS A 127 -5.31 -3.52 0.19
C LYS A 127 -4.01 -4.28 0.27
N VAL A 128 -2.95 -3.59 0.65
CA VAL A 128 -1.60 -4.14 0.75
C VAL A 128 -1.03 -3.88 2.14
N SER A 129 -0.27 -4.85 2.65
CA SER A 129 0.37 -4.76 3.96
C SER A 129 1.75 -5.40 3.95
N ARG A 130 2.72 -4.73 4.57
CA ARG A 130 4.08 -5.21 4.74
C ARG A 130 4.43 -5.21 6.22
N VAL A 131 4.98 -6.31 6.72
CA VAL A 131 5.53 -6.38 8.09
C VAL A 131 7.05 -6.36 8.01
N ASP A 132 7.65 -5.33 8.60
CA ASP A 132 9.09 -5.17 8.74
C ASP A 132 9.50 -5.49 10.18
N ASN A 133 10.53 -6.32 10.34
CA ASN A 133 11.10 -6.62 11.65
C ASN A 133 12.25 -5.64 11.92
N THR A 134 12.18 -4.93 13.04
CA THR A 134 13.23 -4.03 13.51
C THR A 134 13.76 -4.50 14.86
N SER A 135 14.91 -3.98 15.30
CA SER A 135 15.43 -4.23 16.64
C SER A 135 14.48 -3.78 17.76
N ALA A 136 13.58 -2.84 17.46
CA ALA A 136 12.60 -2.29 18.40
C ALA A 136 11.21 -2.97 18.31
N GLY A 137 11.07 -4.03 17.52
CA GLY A 137 9.80 -4.73 17.30
C GLY A 137 9.33 -4.73 15.84
N GLN A 138 8.05 -5.01 15.62
CA GLN A 138 7.46 -5.05 14.27
C GLN A 138 6.82 -3.73 13.88
N ILE A 139 7.12 -3.28 12.67
CA ILE A 139 6.46 -2.14 12.02
C ILE A 139 5.60 -2.70 10.90
N ILE A 140 4.32 -2.34 10.88
CA ILE A 140 3.41 -2.73 9.81
C ILE A 140 3.12 -1.51 8.96
N PHE A 141 3.46 -1.59 7.68
CA PHE A 141 3.01 -0.62 6.67
C PHE A 141 1.74 -1.14 6.01
N GLN A 142 0.73 -0.29 5.89
CA GLN A 142 -0.53 -0.62 5.23
C GLN A 142 -0.97 0.52 4.34
N GLY A 143 -1.52 0.17 3.18
CA GLY A 143 -2.10 1.12 2.25
C GLY A 143 -3.20 0.47 1.42
N GLU A 144 -4.06 1.29 0.86
CA GLU A 144 -5.15 0.83 0.01
C GLU A 144 -5.40 1.79 -1.14
N VAL A 145 -5.93 1.27 -2.24
CA VAL A 145 -6.29 2.07 -3.41
C VAL A 145 -7.52 1.49 -4.09
N ALA A 146 -8.45 2.37 -4.46
CA ALA A 146 -9.58 1.99 -5.30
C ALA A 146 -9.14 1.87 -6.76
N ILE A 147 -9.54 0.77 -7.40
CA ILE A 147 -9.25 0.44 -8.78
C ILE A 147 -10.56 0.13 -9.48
N THR A 148 -10.87 0.91 -10.51
CA THR A 148 -11.97 0.67 -11.43
C THR A 148 -11.44 0.46 -12.85
N ALA A 149 -12.34 0.10 -13.76
CA ALA A 149 -12.00 -0.15 -15.15
C ALA A 149 -12.92 0.57 -16.15
N ASN A 150 -12.38 0.82 -17.35
CA ASN A 150 -13.10 1.24 -18.55
C ASN A 150 -13.87 2.57 -18.44
N ASP A 151 -13.48 3.46 -17.53
CA ASP A 151 -14.11 4.77 -17.36
C ASP A 151 -13.04 5.85 -17.19
N PRO A 152 -12.47 6.41 -18.27
CA PRO A 152 -11.39 7.40 -18.18
C PRO A 152 -11.80 8.72 -17.51
N LYS A 153 -13.09 8.91 -17.18
CA LYS A 153 -13.55 10.05 -16.38
C LYS A 153 -13.44 9.79 -14.88
N ASP A 154 -13.45 8.53 -14.47
CA ASP A 154 -13.26 8.11 -13.08
C ASP A 154 -11.77 8.12 -12.74
N ALA A 155 -11.38 8.90 -11.72
CA ALA A 155 -9.99 9.00 -11.29
C ALA A 155 -9.38 7.66 -10.82
N SER A 156 -10.22 6.68 -10.44
CA SER A 156 -9.81 5.34 -10.06
C SER A 156 -9.76 4.34 -11.24
N SER A 157 -10.09 4.76 -12.46
CA SER A 157 -10.09 3.86 -13.62
C SER A 157 -8.68 3.60 -14.14
N TYR A 158 -7.94 2.70 -13.51
CA TYR A 158 -6.58 2.32 -13.91
C TYR A 158 -6.55 1.17 -14.92
N LEU A 159 -7.58 0.34 -14.93
CA LEU A 159 -7.64 -0.87 -15.74
C LEU A 159 -8.42 -0.67 -17.04
N THR A 160 -7.93 -1.28 -18.11
CA THR A 160 -8.73 -1.57 -19.30
C THR A 160 -9.09 -3.04 -19.24
N CYS A 161 -10.38 -3.36 -19.20
CA CYS A 161 -10.90 -4.72 -19.13
C CYS A 161 -11.63 -5.08 -20.42
N LEU A 162 -11.21 -6.14 -21.09
CA LEU A 162 -11.83 -6.62 -22.33
C LEU A 162 -12.33 -8.04 -22.14
N LEU A 163 -13.54 -8.30 -22.66
CA LEU A 163 -14.06 -9.66 -22.74
C LEU A 163 -13.40 -10.38 -23.92
N GLY A 164 -12.82 -11.53 -23.65
CA GLY A 164 -12.17 -12.38 -24.64
C GLY A 164 -13.16 -13.23 -25.47
N PRO A 165 -12.64 -14.12 -26.32
CA PRO A 165 -13.45 -15.11 -27.03
C PRO A 165 -14.18 -16.06 -26.05
N PRO A 166 -15.09 -16.92 -26.55
CA PRO A 166 -15.75 -17.91 -25.72
C PRO A 166 -14.75 -18.71 -24.88
N PHE A 167 -15.08 -18.86 -23.59
CA PHE A 167 -14.29 -19.51 -22.57
C PHE A 167 -13.00 -18.80 -22.13
N ASP A 168 -12.75 -17.55 -22.55
CA ASP A 168 -11.61 -16.76 -22.08
C ASP A 168 -11.96 -15.76 -20.98
N GLY A 169 -13.24 -15.39 -20.82
CA GLY A 169 -13.67 -14.48 -19.76
C GLY A 169 -13.13 -13.05 -19.93
N LEU A 170 -12.83 -12.37 -18.82
CA LEU A 170 -12.42 -10.96 -18.78
C LEU A 170 -10.93 -10.84 -18.48
N ARG A 171 -10.21 -10.12 -19.32
CA ARG A 171 -8.79 -9.77 -19.11
C ARG A 171 -8.68 -8.28 -18.85
N CYS A 172 -7.96 -7.91 -17.80
CA CYS A 172 -7.70 -6.52 -17.47
C CYS A 172 -6.21 -6.24 -17.30
N GLU A 173 -5.80 -5.09 -17.82
CA GLU A 173 -4.41 -4.64 -17.78
C GLU A 173 -4.36 -3.14 -17.41
N LEU A 174 -3.28 -2.73 -16.74
CA LEU A 174 -3.03 -1.31 -16.48
C LEU A 174 -2.73 -0.55 -17.77
N MET A 175 -3.01 0.76 -17.74
CA MET A 175 -2.64 1.70 -18.80
C MET A 175 -3.18 1.38 -20.21
N GLY A 176 -4.20 0.53 -20.33
CA GLY A 176 -4.84 0.27 -21.61
C GLY A 176 -5.61 1.48 -22.17
N LEU A 177 -6.20 1.31 -23.36
CA LEU A 177 -6.82 2.39 -24.12
C LEU A 177 -8.04 3.03 -23.43
N MET A 178 -8.69 2.32 -22.52
CA MET A 178 -9.92 2.75 -21.84
C MET A 178 -9.69 3.13 -20.37
N SER A 179 -8.43 3.29 -19.95
CA SER A 179 -8.08 3.67 -18.59
C SER A 179 -7.29 4.97 -18.53
N ASN A 180 -7.15 5.49 -17.31
CA ASN A 180 -6.22 6.56 -17.02
C ASN A 180 -4.80 6.02 -17.16
N ARG A 181 -4.05 6.56 -18.12
CA ARG A 181 -2.63 6.23 -18.33
C ARG A 181 -1.75 6.96 -17.32
N LYS A 182 -1.93 6.63 -16.04
CA LYS A 182 -1.15 7.14 -14.92
C LYS A 182 -0.73 5.99 -14.04
N ASP A 183 0.35 6.21 -13.29
CA ASP A 183 0.86 5.21 -12.36
C ASP A 183 -0.16 4.92 -11.25
N LEU A 184 -0.34 3.64 -10.95
CA LEU A 184 -1.09 3.21 -9.78
C LEU A 184 -0.18 3.34 -8.56
N VAL A 185 -0.51 4.26 -7.66
CA VAL A 185 0.29 4.55 -6.47
C VAL A 185 -0.55 4.34 -5.20
N ILE A 186 0.05 3.67 -4.23
CA ILE A 186 -0.51 3.42 -2.90
C ILE A 186 0.29 4.23 -1.88
N GLU A 187 -0.40 5.01 -1.06
CA GLU A 187 0.19 5.65 0.10
C GLU A 187 0.08 4.70 1.30
N ALA A 188 1.23 4.25 1.79
CA ALA A 188 1.32 3.29 2.88
C ALA A 188 1.75 3.99 4.17
N HIS A 189 1.06 3.70 5.26
CA HIS A 189 1.29 4.29 6.57
C HIS A 189 1.82 3.24 7.54
N SER A 190 2.86 3.60 8.30
CA SER A 190 3.41 2.73 9.34
C SER A 190 2.54 2.78 10.59
N SER A 191 2.28 1.62 11.18
CA SER A 191 1.78 1.48 12.54
C SER A 191 2.78 0.63 13.33
N LYS A 192 3.09 1.06 14.56
CA LYS A 192 3.83 0.23 15.50
C LYS A 192 2.84 -0.70 16.17
N VAL A 193 3.06 -1.99 16.03
CA VAL A 193 2.31 -2.97 16.80
C VAL A 193 3.01 -3.12 18.14
N ASN A 194 2.35 -2.66 19.21
CA ASN A 194 2.86 -2.91 20.55
C ASN A 194 2.62 -4.39 20.86
N THR A 195 3.68 -5.19 20.80
CA THR A 195 3.64 -6.66 20.93
C THR A 195 2.95 -7.13 22.22
N ILE A 196 2.93 -6.29 23.26
CA ILE A 196 2.25 -6.55 24.54
C ILE A 196 0.73 -6.69 24.34
N ALA A 197 0.12 -5.90 23.44
CA ALA A 197 -1.32 -5.94 23.21
C ALA A 197 -1.78 -7.19 22.42
N LEU A 198 -0.91 -7.76 21.58
CA LEU A 198 -1.22 -9.00 20.85
C LEU A 198 -1.20 -10.23 21.75
N LEU A 199 -0.29 -10.26 22.73
CA LEU A 199 -0.18 -11.36 23.69
C LEU A 199 -1.32 -11.40 24.71
N THR A 200 -2.06 -10.30 24.89
CA THR A 200 -3.26 -10.24 25.76
C THR A 200 -4.57 -10.52 25.03
N ALA A 201 -4.53 -10.66 23.70
CA ALA A 201 -5.72 -10.90 22.86
C ALA A 201 -5.79 -12.34 22.30
N SER A 202 -4.85 -13.20 22.70
CA SER A 202 -4.81 -14.65 22.41
C SER A 202 -5.20 -15.43 23.66
#